data_AF-A0A972ZKQ0-F1
#
_entry.id   AF-A0A972ZKQ0-F1
#
_cell.length_a   1.000
_cell.length_b   1.000
_cell.length_c   1.000
_cell.angle_alpha   90.00
_cell.angle_beta   90.00
_cell.angle_gamma   90.00
#
_symmetry.space_group_name_H-M   'P 1'
#
loop_
_entity.id
_entity.type
_entity.pdbx_description
1 polymer ?
#
loop_
_entity_poly.entity_id
_entity_poly.type
_entity_poly.pdbx_seq_one_letter_code
_entity_poly.pdbx_strand_id
1 'polypeptide(L)'
;PGPQMLTTKLHITFSMMWTLAIANVVGALLLMVLANQVARVAFIRGHLIVPAVCMFVFMGSWLAGNQMGDWVVLLSFGVIGYLMKQGGIPRPPLVLGFILGPIMENALFITDNAYNGLSWLLRPMSLGILVMVVLTIFFAVNSARRRKLTPGDIQLGEPTRADPTISLSMGLAFLAVLLSALAPTISWPGDVGNIPMLTIAPAIALALLVIFQSWRAIGRARDDGGDTFPQRGELGSAAHFIAWLLGVVAVTYIAGQLVALPLFMALYLLVWGRCKWWFALAYGVAGWAFLYVMFDQIIAVMWHPSLLFF
;
A
#
# COMPACT_ATOMS: atom_id res chain seq x y z
N PRO A 1 -8.62 30.34 6.39
CA PRO A 1 -9.42 31.18 5.46
C PRO A 1 -10.90 30.78 5.51
N GLY A 2 -11.61 31.31 6.50
CA GLY A 2 -13.01 30.99 6.78
C GLY A 2 -14.01 31.73 5.86
N PRO A 3 -15.22 32.06 6.36
CA PRO A 3 -16.36 32.58 5.59
C PRO A 3 -16.06 33.70 4.57
N GLN A 4 -14.99 34.46 4.78
CA GLN A 4 -14.52 35.53 3.90
C GLN A 4 -14.07 35.06 2.50
N MET A 5 -13.67 33.80 2.29
CA MET A 5 -13.40 33.29 0.93
C MET A 5 -14.69 33.03 0.13
N LEU A 6 -15.80 32.77 0.82
CA LEU A 6 -17.12 32.56 0.23
C LEU A 6 -17.90 33.87 0.06
N THR A 7 -17.44 34.99 0.64
CA THR A 7 -18.11 36.29 0.52
C THR A 7 -17.29 37.29 -0.30
N THR A 8 -16.01 37.50 0.00
CA THR A 8 -15.20 38.60 -0.59
C THR A 8 -14.41 38.19 -1.85
N LYS A 9 -14.08 36.90 -2.01
CA LYS A 9 -13.28 36.38 -3.15
C LYS A 9 -14.02 35.29 -3.95
N LEU A 10 -15.33 35.47 -4.12
CA LEU A 10 -16.24 34.49 -4.74
C LEU A 10 -15.79 34.05 -6.16
N HIS A 11 -15.27 34.98 -6.98
CA HIS A 11 -14.71 34.69 -8.30
C HIS A 11 -13.56 33.65 -8.26
N ILE A 12 -12.68 33.72 -7.26
CA ILE A 12 -11.53 32.81 -7.16
C ILE A 12 -12.01 31.40 -6.77
N THR A 13 -12.95 31.33 -5.82
CA THR A 13 -13.54 30.06 -5.40
C THR A 13 -14.28 29.38 -6.56
N PHE A 14 -15.10 30.12 -7.31
CA PHE A 14 -15.77 29.56 -8.49
C PHE A 14 -14.79 29.17 -9.60
N SER A 15 -13.72 29.93 -9.82
CA SER A 15 -12.69 29.59 -10.80
C SER A 15 -11.96 28.29 -10.43
N MET A 16 -11.63 28.08 -9.15
CA MET A 16 -11.04 26.82 -8.69
C MET A 16 -12.01 25.64 -8.84
N MET A 17 -13.30 25.83 -8.52
CA MET A 17 -14.32 24.79 -8.71
C MET A 17 -14.48 24.41 -10.19
N TRP A 18 -14.60 25.40 -11.09
CA TRP A 18 -14.71 25.14 -12.53
C TRP A 18 -13.45 24.53 -13.12
N THR A 19 -12.26 24.97 -12.67
CA THR A 19 -10.99 24.35 -13.10
C THR A 19 -10.92 22.89 -12.67
N LEU A 20 -11.31 22.57 -11.43
CA LEU A 20 -11.35 21.19 -10.94
C LEU A 20 -12.38 20.34 -11.71
N ALA A 21 -13.55 20.91 -11.99
CA ALA A 21 -14.59 20.23 -12.78
C ALA A 21 -14.10 19.94 -14.20
N ILE A 22 -13.56 20.93 -14.90
CA ILE A 22 -13.03 20.79 -16.26
C ILE A 22 -11.84 19.82 -16.27
N ALA A 23 -10.91 19.91 -15.31
CA ALA A 23 -9.76 19.02 -15.20
C ALA A 23 -10.20 17.55 -15.05
N ASN A 24 -11.23 17.28 -14.24
CA ASN A 24 -11.77 15.92 -14.10
C ASN A 24 -12.44 15.43 -15.38
N VAL A 25 -13.19 16.29 -16.08
CA VAL A 25 -13.83 15.92 -17.36
C VAL A 25 -12.79 15.64 -18.44
N VAL A 26 -11.80 16.51 -18.60
CA VAL A 26 -10.69 16.33 -19.55
C VAL A 26 -9.87 15.10 -19.19
N GLY A 27 -9.57 14.92 -17.90
CA GLY A 27 -8.85 13.75 -17.40
C GLY A 27 -9.61 12.45 -17.68
N ALA A 28 -10.92 12.42 -17.44
CA ALA A 28 -11.75 11.25 -17.74
C ALA A 28 -11.77 10.92 -19.24
N LEU A 29 -11.89 11.94 -20.09
CA LEU A 29 -11.86 11.76 -21.54
C LEU A 29 -10.50 11.24 -22.02
N LEU A 30 -9.40 11.82 -21.51
CA LEU A 30 -8.04 11.37 -21.81
C LEU A 30 -7.84 9.91 -21.35
N LEU A 31 -8.26 9.57 -20.13
CA LEU A 31 -8.19 8.21 -19.60
C LEU A 31 -9.02 7.23 -20.43
N MET A 32 -10.22 7.60 -20.88
CA MET A 32 -11.03 6.77 -21.77
C MET A 32 -10.33 6.50 -23.11
N VAL A 33 -9.69 7.51 -23.70
CA VAL A 33 -8.94 7.36 -24.96
C VAL A 33 -7.71 6.48 -24.77
N LEU A 34 -6.99 6.62 -23.65
CA LEU A 34 -5.76 5.87 -23.34
C LEU A 34 -6.03 4.47 -22.77
N ALA A 35 -7.23 4.20 -22.26
CA ALA A 35 -7.56 2.95 -21.58
C ALA A 35 -7.29 1.72 -22.46
N ASN A 36 -7.59 1.81 -23.76
CA ASN A 36 -7.37 0.71 -24.70
C ASN A 36 -5.88 0.40 -24.91
N GLN A 37 -5.02 1.41 -24.89
CA GLN A 37 -3.57 1.27 -25.06
C GLN A 37 -2.93 0.74 -23.78
N VAL A 38 -3.35 1.26 -22.63
CA VAL A 38 -2.88 0.78 -21.31
C VAL A 38 -3.33 -0.65 -21.06
N ALA A 39 -4.55 -1.03 -21.47
CA ALA A 39 -5.02 -2.41 -21.40
C ALA A 39 -4.14 -3.37 -22.21
N ARG A 40 -3.54 -2.91 -23.32
CA ARG A 40 -2.60 -3.75 -24.09
C ARG A 40 -1.30 -4.05 -23.34
N VAL A 41 -0.86 -3.15 -22.47
CA VAL A 41 0.32 -3.37 -21.62
C VAL A 41 0.13 -4.57 -20.70
N ALA A 42 -1.12 -4.86 -20.29
CA ALA A 42 -1.45 -6.02 -19.46
C ALA A 42 -1.22 -7.37 -20.17
N PHE A 43 -1.16 -7.41 -21.51
CA PHE A 43 -0.84 -8.62 -22.27
C PHE A 43 0.67 -8.86 -22.45
N ILE A 44 1.52 -7.91 -22.01
CA ILE A 44 2.97 -8.09 -22.05
C ILE A 44 3.36 -9.16 -21.04
N ARG A 45 4.30 -10.03 -21.44
CA ARG A 45 4.83 -11.09 -20.57
C ARG A 45 5.31 -10.50 -19.24
N GLY A 46 4.77 -10.99 -18.12
CA GLY A 46 5.03 -10.43 -16.79
C GLY A 46 6.52 -10.27 -16.44
N HIS A 47 7.37 -11.19 -16.90
CA HIS A 47 8.83 -11.11 -16.68
C HIS A 47 9.49 -9.87 -17.31
N LEU A 48 8.88 -9.23 -18.32
CA LEU A 48 9.35 -7.97 -18.89
C LEU A 48 8.85 -6.76 -18.10
N ILE A 49 7.70 -6.87 -17.44
CA ILE A 49 7.07 -5.78 -16.69
C ILE A 49 7.73 -5.60 -15.33
N VAL A 50 8.04 -6.71 -14.64
CA VAL A 50 8.65 -6.71 -13.30
C VAL A 50 9.87 -5.78 -13.16
N PRO A 51 10.92 -5.88 -13.99
CA PRO A 51 12.12 -5.05 -13.82
C PRO A 51 11.84 -3.55 -14.04
N ALA A 52 10.96 -3.20 -14.99
CA ALA A 52 10.53 -1.81 -15.17
C ALA A 52 9.73 -1.30 -13.96
N VAL A 53 8.78 -2.08 -13.46
CA VAL A 53 8.00 -1.70 -12.27
C VAL A 53 8.91 -1.52 -11.06
N CYS A 54 9.87 -2.42 -10.84
CA CYS A 54 10.87 -2.28 -9.78
C CYS A 54 11.65 -0.97 -9.92
N MET A 55 12.13 -0.63 -11.12
CA MET A 55 12.83 0.64 -11.37
C MET A 55 11.95 1.84 -10.96
N PHE A 56 10.69 1.88 -11.41
CA PHE A 56 9.77 2.97 -11.06
C PHE A 56 9.47 3.03 -9.56
N VAL A 57 9.34 1.88 -8.91
CA VAL A 57 9.04 1.78 -7.47
C VAL A 57 10.23 2.27 -6.64
N PHE A 58 11.46 1.90 -6.99
CA PHE A 58 12.67 2.42 -6.34
C PHE A 58 12.85 3.93 -6.55
N MET A 59 12.69 4.41 -7.78
CA MET A 59 12.80 5.85 -8.06
C MET A 59 11.68 6.67 -7.42
N GLY A 60 10.46 6.12 -7.39
CA GLY A 60 9.31 6.77 -6.75
C GLY A 60 9.51 6.94 -5.24
N SER A 61 10.09 5.93 -4.58
CA SER A 61 10.46 6.04 -3.17
C SER A 61 11.60 7.03 -2.93
N TRP A 62 12.57 7.10 -3.84
CA TRP A 62 13.69 8.03 -3.73
C TRP A 62 13.23 9.50 -3.84
N LEU A 63 12.23 9.78 -4.68
CA LEU A 63 11.74 11.13 -4.92
C LEU A 63 11.15 11.79 -3.66
N ALA A 64 10.73 11.01 -2.66
CA ALA A 64 10.10 11.52 -1.45
C ALA A 64 11.12 12.07 -0.42
N GLY A 65 12.17 11.31 -0.10
CA GLY A 65 13.13 11.67 0.96
C GLY A 65 14.58 11.78 0.51
N ASN A 66 14.91 11.42 -0.74
CA ASN A 66 16.25 11.46 -1.31
C ASN A 66 17.33 10.79 -0.44
N GLN A 67 16.92 9.73 0.28
CA GLN A 67 17.76 9.01 1.22
C GLN A 67 17.64 7.51 1.01
N MET A 68 18.75 6.80 1.24
CA MET A 68 18.81 5.36 1.05
C MET A 68 17.95 4.59 2.07
N GLY A 69 17.61 5.23 3.19
CA GLY A 69 16.64 4.72 4.16
C GLY A 69 15.27 4.45 3.54
N ASP A 70 14.84 5.24 2.55
CA ASP A 70 13.53 5.07 1.90
C ASP A 70 13.46 3.74 1.14
N TRP A 71 14.56 3.32 0.52
CA TRP A 71 14.63 2.03 -0.17
C TRP A 71 14.59 0.85 0.81
N VAL A 72 15.20 0.99 1.99
CA VAL A 72 15.13 -0.02 3.04
C VAL A 72 13.70 -0.14 3.57
N VAL A 73 13.01 0.99 3.78
CA VAL A 73 11.59 1.02 4.17
C VAL A 73 10.72 0.41 3.08
N LEU A 74 10.97 0.74 1.81
CA LEU A 74 10.25 0.15 0.67
C LEU A 74 10.38 -1.37 0.64
N LEU A 75 11.59 -1.89 0.82
CA LEU A 75 11.81 -3.34 0.85
C LEU A 75 11.19 -3.99 2.08
N SER A 76 11.27 -3.36 3.25
CA SER A 76 10.65 -3.90 4.47
C SER A 76 9.13 -3.98 4.34
N PHE A 77 8.48 -2.94 3.81
CA PHE A 77 7.05 -2.95 3.48
C PHE A 77 6.71 -3.94 2.35
N GLY A 78 7.63 -4.16 1.40
CA GLY A 78 7.51 -5.22 0.39
C GLY A 78 7.48 -6.63 1.00
N VAL A 79 8.36 -6.90 1.97
CA VAL A 79 8.37 -8.17 2.73
C VAL A 79 7.11 -8.32 3.57
N ILE A 80 6.70 -7.28 4.30
CA ILE A 80 5.43 -7.29 5.06
C ILE A 80 4.26 -7.56 4.12
N GLY A 81 4.20 -6.90 2.97
CA GLY A 81 3.18 -7.11 1.95
C GLY A 81 3.17 -8.53 1.38
N TYR A 82 4.33 -9.17 1.23
CA TYR A 82 4.43 -10.57 0.84
C TYR A 82 3.86 -11.49 1.93
N LEU A 83 4.21 -11.27 3.19
CA LEU A 83 3.65 -12.03 4.32
C LEU A 83 2.13 -11.86 4.41
N MET A 84 1.61 -10.65 4.18
CA MET A 84 0.17 -10.38 4.15
C MET A 84 -0.52 -11.19 3.05
N LYS A 85 0.11 -11.31 1.88
CA LYS A 85 -0.41 -12.14 0.78
C LYS A 85 -0.51 -13.60 1.21
N GLN A 86 0.52 -14.14 1.86
CA GLN A 86 0.52 -15.53 2.33
C GLN A 86 -0.51 -15.76 3.45
N GLY A 87 -0.67 -14.81 4.37
CA GLY A 87 -1.65 -14.86 5.44
C GLY A 87 -3.11 -14.56 5.01
N GLY A 88 -3.36 -14.29 3.73
CA GLY A 88 -4.70 -13.93 3.22
C GLY A 88 -5.23 -12.59 3.71
N ILE A 89 -4.35 -11.71 4.21
CA ILE A 89 -4.73 -10.38 4.70
C ILE A 89 -4.80 -9.43 3.50
N PRO A 90 -5.92 -8.73 3.27
CA PRO A 90 -6.04 -7.84 2.13
C PRO A 90 -5.08 -6.65 2.29
N ARG A 91 -4.15 -6.52 1.34
CA ARG A 91 -3.13 -5.44 1.30
C ARG A 91 -3.74 -4.05 1.03
N PRO A 92 -4.66 -3.87 0.07
CA PRO A 92 -5.18 -2.54 -0.25
C PRO A 92 -5.88 -1.81 0.91
N PRO A 93 -6.73 -2.46 1.74
CA PRO A 93 -7.34 -1.82 2.90
C PRO A 93 -6.33 -1.28 3.93
N LEU A 94 -5.18 -1.94 4.10
CA LEU A 94 -4.14 -1.46 5.02
C LEU A 94 -3.52 -0.15 4.51
N VAL A 95 -3.21 -0.08 3.22
CA VAL A 95 -2.70 1.15 2.59
C VAL A 95 -3.75 2.26 2.66
N LEU A 96 -5.02 1.94 2.42
CA LEU A 96 -6.12 2.88 2.55
C LEU A 96 -6.23 3.43 3.97
N GLY A 97 -6.16 2.56 4.99
CA GLY A 97 -6.16 2.96 6.39
C GLY A 97 -4.99 3.87 6.74
N PHE A 98 -3.79 3.57 6.24
CA PHE A 98 -2.59 4.39 6.47
C PHE A 98 -2.72 5.81 5.90
N ILE A 99 -3.27 5.94 4.68
CA ILE A 99 -3.45 7.25 4.03
C ILE A 99 -4.61 8.04 4.65
N LEU A 100 -5.72 7.36 4.97
CA LEU A 100 -6.91 8.00 5.52
C LEU A 100 -6.76 8.34 7.01
N GLY A 101 -5.87 7.66 7.73
CA GLY A 101 -5.66 7.86 9.17
C GLY A 101 -5.44 9.33 9.55
N PRO A 102 -4.41 10.00 9.01
CA PRO A 102 -4.14 11.42 9.32
C PRO A 102 -5.30 12.34 8.94
N ILE A 103 -6.02 12.04 7.84
CA ILE A 103 -7.16 12.85 7.40
C ILE A 103 -8.32 12.69 8.39
N MET A 104 -8.60 11.46 8.80
CA MET A 104 -9.62 11.13 9.80
C MET A 104 -9.28 11.76 11.14
N GLU A 105 -8.04 11.64 11.61
CA GLU A 105 -7.56 12.22 12.87
C GLU A 105 -7.70 13.75 12.89
N ASN A 106 -7.27 14.42 11.82
CA ASN A 106 -7.46 15.87 11.70
C ASN A 106 -8.94 16.27 11.67
N ALA A 107 -9.79 15.53 10.95
CA ALA A 107 -11.22 15.81 10.90
C ALA A 107 -11.90 15.60 12.27
N LEU A 108 -11.51 14.55 12.99
CA LEU A 108 -11.98 14.28 14.35
C LEU A 108 -11.51 15.38 15.32
N PHE A 109 -10.24 15.79 15.25
CA PHE A 109 -9.70 16.87 16.08
C PHE A 109 -10.45 18.20 15.87
N ILE A 110 -10.74 18.56 14.62
CA ILE A 110 -11.53 19.77 14.33
C ILE A 110 -12.95 19.67 14.91
N THR A 111 -13.56 18.49 14.79
CA THR A 111 -14.92 18.24 15.29
C THR A 111 -14.98 18.29 16.82
N ASP A 112 -13.98 17.70 17.48
CA ASP A 112 -13.90 17.64 18.94
C ASP A 112 -13.73 19.05 19.55
N ASN A 113 -12.82 19.86 18.99
CA ASN A 113 -12.63 21.25 19.39
C ASN A 113 -13.86 22.14 19.16
N ALA A 114 -14.66 21.84 18.12
CA ALA A 114 -15.85 22.63 17.81
C ALA A 114 -17.04 22.34 18.75
N TYR A 115 -17.10 21.13 19.33
CA TYR A 115 -18.27 20.62 20.03
C TYR A 115 -18.00 20.15 21.47
N ASN A 116 -16.78 20.34 22.00
CA ASN A 116 -16.37 19.96 23.35
C ASN A 116 -16.68 18.49 23.66
N GLY A 117 -16.03 17.56 22.95
CA GLY A 117 -16.18 16.12 23.20
C GLY A 117 -17.28 15.45 22.38
N LEU A 118 -17.84 14.36 22.91
CA LEU A 118 -18.78 13.44 22.22
C LEU A 118 -20.16 14.02 21.86
N SER A 119 -20.42 15.31 22.12
CA SER A 119 -21.72 15.93 21.83
C SER A 119 -22.05 15.98 20.33
N TRP A 120 -21.03 15.88 19.46
CA TRP A 120 -21.19 15.81 18.01
C TRP A 120 -21.91 14.53 17.54
N LEU A 121 -21.90 13.44 18.31
CA LEU A 121 -22.63 12.21 17.97
C LEU A 121 -24.16 12.37 18.11
N LEU A 122 -24.61 13.26 19.01
CA LEU A 122 -26.03 13.49 19.25
C LEU A 122 -26.69 14.38 18.19
N ARG A 123 -25.90 14.98 17.27
CA ARG A 123 -26.46 15.81 16.20
C ARG A 123 -27.22 14.95 15.18
N PRO A 124 -28.39 15.39 14.70
CA PRO A 124 -29.27 14.57 13.86
C PRO A 124 -28.62 14.12 12.54
N MET A 125 -27.78 14.97 11.92
CA MET A 125 -27.04 14.60 10.71
C MET A 125 -25.95 13.56 10.98
N SER A 126 -25.20 13.72 12.08
CA SER A 126 -24.17 12.76 12.49
C SER A 126 -24.79 11.40 12.81
N LEU A 127 -25.89 11.41 13.58
CA LEU A 127 -26.65 10.21 13.92
C LEU A 127 -27.21 9.52 12.66
N GLY A 128 -27.72 10.27 11.70
CA GLY A 128 -28.19 9.74 10.42
C GLY A 128 -27.09 9.03 9.64
N ILE A 129 -25.89 9.62 9.57
CA ILE A 129 -24.71 9.01 8.92
C ILE A 129 -24.27 7.76 9.70
N LEU A 130 -24.22 7.82 11.03
CA LEU A 130 -23.85 6.68 11.88
C LEU A 130 -24.79 5.49 11.67
N VAL A 131 -26.11 5.73 11.63
CA VAL A 131 -27.11 4.70 11.34
C VAL A 131 -26.90 4.11 9.94
N MET A 132 -26.62 4.93 8.93
CA MET A 132 -26.32 4.45 7.57
C MET A 132 -25.06 3.57 7.53
N VAL A 133 -24.01 3.93 8.26
CA VAL A 133 -22.79 3.13 8.37
C VAL A 133 -23.09 1.77 9.02
N VAL A 134 -23.80 1.78 10.17
CA VAL A 134 -24.17 0.54 10.88
C VAL A 134 -25.04 -0.37 10.00
N LEU A 135 -26.03 0.20 9.30
CA LEU A 135 -26.87 -0.55 8.36
C LEU A 135 -26.05 -1.14 7.22
N THR A 136 -25.13 -0.35 6.63
CA THR A 136 -24.26 -0.82 5.55
C THR A 136 -23.39 -1.98 6.00
N ILE A 137 -22.77 -1.88 7.19
CA ILE A 137 -21.97 -2.97 7.77
C ILE A 137 -22.85 -4.20 8.03
N PHE A 138 -24.04 -4.01 8.60
CA PHE A 138 -24.97 -5.11 8.87
C PHE A 138 -25.39 -5.83 7.59
N PHE A 139 -25.78 -5.10 6.54
CA PHE A 139 -26.12 -5.66 5.24
C PHE A 139 -24.91 -6.31 4.57
N ALA A 140 -23.72 -5.72 4.65
CA ALA A 140 -22.49 -6.29 4.10
C ALA A 140 -22.12 -7.62 4.79
N VAL A 141 -22.19 -7.69 6.12
CA VAL A 141 -21.91 -8.92 6.88
C VAL A 141 -22.96 -9.99 6.61
N ASN A 142 -24.25 -9.63 6.56
CA ASN A 142 -25.32 -10.58 6.24
C ASN A 142 -25.22 -11.06 4.78
N SER A 143 -24.86 -10.18 3.84
CA SER A 143 -24.59 -10.55 2.45
C SER A 143 -23.38 -11.47 2.35
N ALA A 144 -22.27 -11.16 3.03
CA ALA A 144 -21.08 -12.00 3.05
C ALA A 144 -21.35 -13.39 3.65
N ARG A 145 -22.19 -13.49 4.69
CA ARG A 145 -22.64 -14.78 5.25
C ARG A 145 -23.56 -15.56 4.30
N ARG A 146 -24.33 -14.88 3.45
CA ARG A 146 -25.29 -15.48 2.51
C ARG A 146 -24.72 -15.73 1.11
N ARG A 147 -23.65 -15.04 0.71
CA ARG A 147 -22.97 -15.23 -0.57
C ARG A 147 -22.27 -16.58 -0.58
N LYS A 148 -22.89 -17.57 -1.23
CA LYS A 148 -22.14 -18.63 -1.92
C LYS A 148 -21.35 -17.90 -3.02
N LEU A 149 -20.03 -17.98 -2.96
CA LEU A 149 -19.09 -17.33 -3.87
C LEU A 149 -19.58 -17.43 -5.33
N THR A 150 -20.02 -16.31 -5.90
CA THR A 150 -20.39 -16.25 -7.32
C THR A 150 -19.09 -16.01 -8.12
N PRO A 151 -18.76 -16.82 -9.14
CA PRO A 151 -17.47 -16.76 -9.85
C PRO A 151 -17.33 -15.54 -10.79
N GLY A 152 -17.39 -14.32 -10.26
CA GLY A 152 -17.32 -13.11 -11.09
C GLY A 152 -17.15 -11.76 -10.38
N ASP A 153 -17.15 -11.72 -9.05
CA ASP A 153 -16.77 -10.49 -8.35
C ASP A 153 -15.27 -10.21 -8.58
N ILE A 154 -14.92 -8.95 -8.87
CA ILE A 154 -13.52 -8.50 -9.02
C ILE A 154 -12.78 -8.84 -7.72
N GLN A 155 -12.05 -9.94 -7.73
CA GLN A 155 -11.25 -10.39 -6.60
C GLN A 155 -10.06 -9.44 -6.46
N LEU A 156 -10.15 -8.48 -5.55
CA LEU A 156 -9.04 -7.58 -5.13
C LEU A 156 -7.94 -8.32 -4.32
N GLY A 157 -7.72 -9.59 -4.63
CA GLY A 157 -6.70 -10.46 -4.07
C GLY A 157 -6.86 -11.86 -4.64
N GLU A 158 -5.78 -12.45 -5.14
CA GLU A 158 -5.76 -13.86 -5.55
C GLU A 158 -6.25 -14.73 -4.37
N PRO A 159 -7.12 -15.73 -4.59
CA PRO A 159 -7.49 -16.71 -3.58
C PRO A 159 -6.33 -17.67 -3.38
N THR A 160 -5.20 -17.15 -2.89
CA THR A 160 -4.15 -17.97 -2.32
C THR A 160 -4.75 -18.62 -1.08
N ARG A 161 -4.62 -19.94 -0.92
CA ARG A 161 -4.98 -20.60 0.35
C ARG A 161 -4.22 -19.86 1.44
N ALA A 162 -4.94 -19.09 2.25
CA ALA A 162 -4.34 -18.32 3.32
C ALA A 162 -3.74 -19.31 4.32
N ASP A 163 -2.43 -19.22 4.55
CA ASP A 163 -1.77 -20.10 5.51
C ASP A 163 -2.19 -19.68 6.93
N PRO A 164 -2.91 -20.54 7.67
CA PRO A 164 -3.46 -20.17 8.98
C PRO A 164 -2.37 -19.84 10.02
N THR A 165 -1.17 -20.39 9.84
CA THR A 165 0.00 -20.17 10.71
C THR A 165 0.61 -18.78 10.50
N ILE A 166 0.72 -18.34 9.23
CA ILE A 166 1.23 -17.01 8.89
C ILE A 166 0.22 -15.95 9.33
N SER A 167 -1.08 -16.16 9.09
CA SER A 167 -2.14 -15.24 9.55
C SER A 167 -2.13 -15.08 11.08
N LEU A 168 -1.91 -16.16 11.83
CA LEU A 168 -1.77 -16.12 13.29
C LEU A 168 -0.56 -15.28 13.71
N SER A 169 0.62 -15.53 13.12
CA SER A 169 1.85 -14.81 13.46
C SER A 169 1.75 -13.32 13.17
N MET A 170 1.12 -12.96 12.04
CA MET A 170 0.88 -11.56 11.69
C MET A 170 -0.16 -10.93 12.61
N GLY A 171 -1.25 -11.62 12.93
CA GLY A 171 -2.25 -11.15 13.88
C GLY A 171 -1.64 -10.85 15.25
N LEU A 172 -0.73 -11.72 15.71
CA LEU A 172 -0.02 -11.55 16.97
C LEU A 172 0.99 -10.38 16.92
N ALA A 173 1.69 -10.21 15.80
CA ALA A 173 2.56 -9.06 15.58
C ALA A 173 1.78 -7.73 15.55
N PHE A 174 0.64 -7.68 14.84
CA PHE A 174 -0.25 -6.51 14.84
C PHE A 174 -0.78 -6.21 16.24
N LEU A 175 -1.21 -7.24 16.99
CA LEU A 175 -1.65 -7.07 18.37
C LEU A 175 -0.52 -6.51 19.24
N ALA A 176 0.71 -7.00 19.10
CA ALA A 176 1.86 -6.50 19.84
C ALA A 176 2.13 -5.02 19.54
N VAL A 177 2.05 -4.60 18.26
CA VAL A 177 2.16 -3.19 17.87
C VAL A 177 1.05 -2.35 18.51
N LEU A 178 -0.20 -2.81 18.48
CA LEU A 178 -1.33 -2.09 19.10
C LEU A 178 -1.18 -1.96 20.62
N LEU A 179 -0.72 -3.01 21.30
CA LEU A 179 -0.45 -2.98 22.73
C LEU A 179 0.73 -2.05 23.06
N SER A 180 1.77 -2.04 22.22
CA SER A 180 2.90 -1.11 22.40
C SER A 180 2.48 0.35 22.23
N ALA A 181 1.50 0.63 21.35
CA ALA A 181 0.94 1.96 21.14
C ALA A 181 -0.01 2.39 22.27
N LEU A 182 -0.58 1.44 23.02
CA LEU A 182 -1.49 1.74 24.12
C LEU A 182 -0.79 2.41 25.29
N ALA A 183 0.44 1.99 25.61
CA ALA A 183 1.23 2.54 26.71
C ALA A 183 1.48 4.06 26.63
N PRO A 184 1.98 4.62 25.50
CA PRO A 184 2.12 6.07 25.35
C PRO A 184 0.77 6.78 25.23
N THR A 185 -0.26 6.14 24.68
CA THR A 185 -1.58 6.77 24.53
C THR A 185 -2.20 7.11 25.90
N ILE A 186 -2.04 6.24 26.89
CA ILE A 186 -2.58 6.45 28.24
C ILE A 186 -1.83 7.57 28.99
N SER A 187 -0.57 7.82 28.66
CA SER A 187 0.22 8.87 29.31
C SER A 187 0.01 10.27 28.72
N TRP A 188 -0.69 10.38 27.58
CA TRP A 188 -0.95 11.66 26.94
C TRP A 188 -2.12 12.41 27.60
N PRO A 189 -2.13 13.75 27.52
CA PRO A 189 -3.28 14.56 27.93
C PRO A 189 -4.56 14.09 27.24
N GLY A 190 -5.70 14.13 27.94
CA GLY A 190 -6.96 13.53 27.50
C GLY A 190 -7.38 13.93 26.08
N ASP A 191 -7.24 15.20 25.72
CA ASP A 191 -7.63 15.71 24.38
C ASP A 191 -6.79 15.11 23.24
N VAL A 192 -5.53 14.74 23.53
CA VAL A 192 -4.60 14.13 22.55
C VAL A 192 -4.69 12.61 22.58
N GLY A 193 -4.88 12.01 23.77
CA GLY A 193 -4.97 10.56 23.95
C GLY A 193 -6.30 9.95 23.51
N ASN A 194 -7.39 10.72 23.49
CA ASN A 194 -8.72 10.23 23.13
C ASN A 194 -8.80 9.72 21.68
N ILE A 195 -8.12 10.38 20.73
CA ILE A 195 -8.20 10.02 19.30
C ILE A 195 -7.50 8.68 19.01
N PRO A 196 -6.24 8.44 19.44
CA PRO A 196 -5.62 7.12 19.31
C PRO A 196 -6.39 6.03 20.08
N MET A 197 -6.89 6.34 21.29
CA MET A 197 -7.64 5.36 22.10
C MET A 197 -8.91 4.87 21.38
N LEU A 198 -9.67 5.78 20.75
CA LEU A 198 -10.88 5.46 19.98
C LEU A 198 -10.58 4.54 18.78
N THR A 199 -9.36 4.56 18.28
CA THR A 199 -8.92 3.75 17.14
C THR A 199 -8.31 2.41 17.60
N ILE A 200 -7.48 2.42 18.66
CA ILE A 200 -6.78 1.23 19.19
C ILE A 200 -7.76 0.25 19.82
N ALA A 201 -8.76 0.72 20.58
CA ALA A 201 -9.71 -0.15 21.28
C ALA A 201 -10.49 -1.11 20.34
N PRO A 202 -11.17 -0.63 19.27
CA PRO A 202 -11.81 -1.53 18.31
C PRO A 202 -10.79 -2.35 17.51
N ALA A 203 -9.59 -1.82 17.24
CA ALA A 203 -8.54 -2.54 16.54
C ALA A 203 -8.04 -3.77 17.34
N ILE A 204 -7.87 -3.65 18.66
CA ILE A 204 -7.51 -4.76 19.54
C ILE A 204 -8.61 -5.83 19.52
N ALA A 205 -9.88 -5.43 19.63
CA ALA A 205 -11.00 -6.38 19.59
C ALA A 205 -11.04 -7.16 18.26
N LEU A 206 -10.85 -6.47 17.13
CA LEU A 206 -10.77 -7.11 15.82
C LEU A 206 -9.54 -8.01 15.67
N ALA A 207 -8.37 -7.58 16.17
CA ALA A 207 -7.15 -8.38 16.15
C ALA A 207 -7.31 -9.69 16.95
N LEU A 208 -7.92 -9.62 18.14
CA LEU A 208 -8.24 -10.80 18.94
C LEU A 208 -9.22 -11.74 18.22
N LEU A 209 -10.23 -11.20 17.53
CA LEU A 209 -11.14 -12.00 16.72
C LEU A 209 -10.41 -12.70 15.56
N VAL A 210 -9.48 -12.03 14.88
CA VAL A 210 -8.67 -12.61 13.79
C VAL A 210 -7.74 -13.70 14.32
N ILE A 211 -7.08 -13.48 15.45
CA ILE A 211 -6.23 -14.48 16.12
C ILE A 211 -7.06 -15.70 16.49
N PHE A 212 -8.24 -15.49 17.07
CA PHE A 212 -9.15 -16.57 17.46
C PHE A 212 -9.65 -17.38 16.26
N GLN A 213 -10.00 -16.71 15.16
CA GLN A 213 -10.38 -17.37 13.91
C GLN A 213 -9.21 -18.17 13.32
N SER A 214 -8.01 -17.60 13.30
CA SER A 214 -6.79 -18.27 12.79
C SER A 214 -6.43 -19.49 13.64
N TRP A 215 -6.52 -19.38 14.97
CA TRP A 215 -6.29 -20.48 15.89
C TRP A 215 -7.27 -21.64 15.68
N ARG A 216 -8.56 -21.34 15.51
CA ARG A 216 -9.57 -22.36 15.15
C ARG A 216 -9.32 -22.99 13.78
N ALA A 217 -8.84 -22.21 12.81
CA ALA A 217 -8.53 -22.72 11.48
C ALA A 217 -7.34 -23.70 11.50
N ILE A 218 -6.30 -23.41 12.30
CA ILE A 218 -5.18 -24.34 12.54
C ILE A 218 -5.67 -25.66 13.15
N GLY A 219 -6.57 -25.59 14.14
CA GLY A 219 -7.16 -26.77 14.77
C GLY A 219 -7.86 -27.69 13.75
N ARG A 220 -8.70 -27.11 12.89
CA ARG A 220 -9.40 -27.87 11.83
C ARG A 220 -8.44 -28.45 10.79
N ALA A 221 -7.44 -27.68 10.36
CA ALA A 221 -6.45 -28.15 9.38
C ALA A 221 -5.62 -29.33 9.90
N ARG A 222 -5.37 -29.37 11.21
CA ARG A 222 -4.69 -30.48 11.88
C ARG A 222 -5.55 -31.75 11.93
N ASP A 223 -6.85 -31.60 12.14
CA ASP A 223 -7.80 -32.72 12.17
C ASP A 223 -8.03 -33.31 10.76
N ASP A 224 -8.01 -32.48 9.72
CA ASP A 224 -8.19 -32.89 8.31
C ASP A 224 -6.92 -33.54 7.69
N GLY A 225 -5.83 -33.67 8.45
CA GLY A 225 -4.57 -34.26 7.97
C GLY A 225 -3.88 -33.46 6.85
N GLY A 226 -4.26 -32.20 6.65
CA GLY A 226 -3.70 -31.31 5.64
C GLY A 226 -2.37 -30.70 6.08
N ASP A 227 -1.44 -30.55 5.14
CA ASP A 227 -0.18 -29.83 5.38
C ASP A 227 -0.48 -28.40 5.86
N THR A 228 -0.20 -28.13 7.13
CA THR A 228 -0.42 -26.83 7.79
C THR A 228 0.73 -25.84 7.53
N PHE A 229 1.79 -26.33 6.89
CA PHE A 229 3.01 -25.57 6.64
C PHE A 229 3.01 -25.04 5.21
N PRO A 230 3.54 -23.83 5.00
CA PRO A 230 3.72 -23.33 3.64
C PRO A 230 4.52 -24.33 2.81
N GLN A 231 4.06 -24.61 1.59
CA GLN A 231 4.84 -25.43 0.65
C GLN A 231 6.24 -24.82 0.53
N ARG A 232 7.26 -25.55 1.01
CA ARG A 232 8.67 -25.09 1.07
C ARG A 232 9.18 -24.49 -0.25
N GLY A 233 8.60 -24.87 -1.38
CA GLY A 233 8.95 -24.34 -2.71
C GLY A 233 8.57 -22.87 -2.95
N GLU A 234 7.46 -22.37 -2.38
CA GLU A 234 7.01 -21.00 -2.63
C GLU A 234 7.82 -19.97 -1.82
N LEU A 235 8.13 -20.27 -0.55
CA LEU A 235 8.97 -19.41 0.29
C LEU A 235 10.37 -19.24 -0.28
N GLY A 236 10.96 -20.32 -0.82
CA GLY A 236 12.29 -20.27 -1.42
C GLY A 236 12.35 -19.35 -2.65
N SER A 237 11.33 -19.41 -3.49
CA SER A 237 11.24 -18.58 -4.70
C SER A 237 11.10 -17.08 -4.36
N ALA A 238 10.31 -16.75 -3.35
CA ALA A 238 10.16 -15.37 -2.90
C ALA A 238 11.39 -14.86 -2.16
N ALA A 239 12.00 -15.67 -1.29
CA ALA A 239 13.25 -15.32 -0.62
C ALA A 239 14.37 -15.04 -1.64
N HIS A 240 14.43 -15.83 -2.72
CA HIS A 240 15.37 -15.58 -3.81
C HIS A 240 15.10 -14.23 -4.50
N PHE A 241 13.84 -13.88 -4.77
CA PHE A 241 13.48 -12.57 -5.35
C PHE A 241 13.81 -11.41 -4.40
N ILE A 242 13.51 -11.55 -3.10
CA ILE A 242 13.86 -10.55 -2.08
C ILE A 242 15.38 -10.38 -1.98
N ALA A 243 16.15 -11.47 -2.05
CA ALA A 243 17.62 -11.41 -2.05
C ALA A 243 18.16 -10.65 -3.27
N TRP A 244 17.55 -10.81 -4.45
CA TRP A 244 17.88 -10.02 -5.63
C TRP A 244 17.61 -8.53 -5.42
N LEU A 245 16.47 -8.17 -4.83
CA LEU A 245 16.14 -6.77 -4.53
C LEU A 245 17.10 -6.16 -3.50
N LEU A 246 17.48 -6.91 -2.47
CA LEU A 246 18.53 -6.48 -1.53
C LEU A 246 19.88 -6.32 -2.23
N GLY A 247 20.19 -7.19 -3.18
CA GLY A 247 21.36 -7.07 -4.05
C GLY A 247 21.39 -5.74 -4.80
N VAL A 248 20.25 -5.24 -5.29
CA VAL A 248 20.14 -3.92 -5.94
C VAL A 248 20.57 -2.81 -5.00
N VAL A 249 20.09 -2.84 -3.76
CA VAL A 249 20.45 -1.84 -2.74
C VAL A 249 21.95 -1.85 -2.50
N ALA A 250 22.55 -3.04 -2.36
CA ALA A 250 24.00 -3.19 -2.16
C ALA A 250 24.81 -2.67 -3.37
N VAL A 251 24.39 -3.01 -4.60
CA VAL A 251 25.04 -2.53 -5.83
C VAL A 251 24.92 -1.01 -5.96
N THR A 252 23.80 -0.43 -5.52
CA THR A 252 23.58 1.02 -5.54
C THR A 252 24.56 1.76 -4.63
N TYR A 253 24.88 1.21 -3.47
CA TYR A 253 25.93 1.76 -2.61
C TYR A 253 27.31 1.79 -3.30
N ILE A 254 27.62 0.78 -4.10
CA ILE A 254 28.93 0.63 -4.74
C ILE A 254 29.03 1.45 -6.03
N ALA A 255 28.11 1.24 -6.96
CA ALA A 255 28.16 1.75 -8.33
C ALA A 255 27.29 3.00 -8.57
N GLY A 256 26.47 3.39 -7.60
CA GLY A 256 25.50 4.49 -7.75
C GLY A 256 24.18 4.05 -8.38
N GLN A 257 23.14 4.83 -8.11
CA GLN A 257 21.74 4.53 -8.46
C GLN A 257 21.47 4.53 -9.97
N LEU A 258 22.16 5.41 -10.71
CA LEU A 258 22.01 5.55 -12.16
C LEU A 258 22.52 4.32 -12.93
N VAL A 259 23.46 3.56 -12.34
CA VAL A 259 24.00 2.33 -12.94
C VAL A 259 23.33 1.08 -12.38
N ALA A 260 23.02 1.07 -11.08
CA ALA A 260 22.49 -0.11 -10.40
C ALA A 260 21.12 -0.56 -10.91
N LEU A 261 20.19 0.37 -11.17
CA LEU A 261 18.84 0.03 -11.62
C LEU A 261 18.83 -0.56 -13.05
N PRO A 262 19.49 0.03 -14.06
CA PRO A 262 19.63 -0.57 -15.39
C PRO A 262 20.34 -1.92 -15.37
N LEU A 263 21.38 -2.06 -14.54
CA LEU A 263 22.10 -3.32 -14.37
C LEU A 263 21.18 -4.40 -13.80
N PHE A 264 20.38 -4.07 -12.77
CA PHE A 264 19.37 -4.97 -12.23
C PHE A 264 18.36 -5.40 -13.29
N MET A 265 17.85 -4.47 -14.10
CA MET A 265 16.91 -4.79 -15.18
C MET A 265 17.52 -5.79 -16.17
N ALA A 266 18.77 -5.57 -16.61
CA ALA A 266 19.45 -6.47 -17.53
C ALA A 266 19.72 -7.86 -16.91
N LEU A 267 20.22 -7.91 -15.67
CA LEU A 267 20.49 -9.16 -14.96
C LEU A 267 19.22 -9.96 -14.68
N TYR A 268 18.14 -9.29 -14.27
CA TYR A 268 16.86 -9.92 -14.03
C TYR A 268 16.31 -10.59 -15.30
N LEU A 269 16.39 -9.91 -16.45
CA LEU A 269 15.94 -10.47 -17.73
C LEU A 269 16.79 -11.64 -18.23
N LEU A 270 18.10 -11.62 -17.94
CA LEU A 270 18.99 -12.73 -18.26
C LEU A 270 18.65 -13.99 -17.46
N VAL A 271 18.45 -13.83 -16.15
CA VAL A 271 18.27 -14.97 -15.22
C VAL A 271 16.84 -15.50 -15.26
N TRP A 272 15.84 -14.62 -15.23
CA TRP A 272 14.42 -14.99 -15.13
C TRP A 272 13.69 -14.95 -16.47
N GLY A 273 14.00 -13.96 -17.31
CA GLY A 273 13.36 -13.79 -18.61
C GLY A 273 13.80 -14.79 -19.68
N ARG A 274 14.90 -15.55 -19.43
CA ARG A 274 15.58 -16.42 -20.41
C ARG A 274 15.72 -15.76 -21.79
N CYS A 275 15.91 -14.44 -21.79
CA CYS A 275 16.01 -13.66 -23.02
C CYS A 275 17.45 -13.69 -23.55
N LYS A 276 17.62 -13.42 -24.85
CA LYS A 276 18.95 -13.28 -25.44
C LYS A 276 19.70 -12.13 -24.77
N TRP A 277 21.00 -12.28 -24.54
CA TRP A 277 21.81 -11.31 -23.81
C TRP A 277 21.78 -9.90 -24.42
N TRP A 278 21.76 -9.79 -25.76
CA TRP A 278 21.65 -8.50 -26.44
C TRP A 278 20.33 -7.79 -26.14
N PHE A 279 19.22 -8.54 -25.99
CA PHE A 279 17.91 -7.95 -25.72
C PHE A 279 17.85 -7.44 -24.28
N ALA A 280 18.40 -8.20 -23.34
CA ALA A 280 18.52 -7.77 -21.95
C ALA A 280 19.40 -6.51 -21.81
N LEU A 281 20.51 -6.45 -22.56
CA LEU A 281 21.40 -5.29 -22.59
C LEU A 281 20.72 -4.07 -23.21
N ALA A 282 20.05 -4.24 -24.36
CA ALA A 282 19.29 -3.16 -25.00
C ALA A 282 18.19 -2.62 -24.08
N TYR A 283 17.51 -3.50 -23.34
CA TYR A 283 16.50 -3.12 -22.35
C TYR A 283 17.10 -2.35 -21.17
N GLY A 284 18.27 -2.79 -20.67
CA GLY A 284 19.02 -2.07 -19.64
C GLY A 284 19.43 -0.68 -20.11
N VAL A 285 19.98 -0.54 -21.32
CA VAL A 285 20.36 0.76 -21.90
C VAL A 285 19.15 1.67 -22.10
N ALA A 286 18.02 1.12 -22.54
CA ALA A 286 16.77 1.88 -22.63
C ALA A 286 16.30 2.38 -21.25
N GLY A 287 16.37 1.53 -20.22
CA GLY A 287 16.09 1.92 -18.84
C GLY A 287 17.03 3.02 -18.33
N TRP A 288 18.33 2.90 -18.63
CA TRP A 288 19.34 3.92 -18.31
C TRP A 288 19.04 5.27 -18.98
N ALA A 289 18.78 5.26 -20.29
CA ALA A 289 18.45 6.46 -21.05
C ALA A 289 17.17 7.12 -20.52
N PHE A 290 16.17 6.33 -20.15
CA PHE A 290 14.96 6.82 -19.53
C PHE A 290 15.22 7.47 -18.16
N LEU A 291 16.00 6.81 -17.31
CA LEU A 291 16.37 7.35 -15.99
C LEU A 291 17.12 8.67 -16.12
N TYR A 292 18.06 8.76 -17.07
CA TYR A 292 18.78 9.99 -17.36
C TYR A 292 17.83 11.10 -17.83
N VAL A 293 17.05 10.88 -18.89
CA VAL A 293 16.17 11.94 -19.41
C VAL A 293 15.11 12.36 -18.40
N MET A 294 14.45 11.40 -17.75
CA MET A 294 13.31 11.74 -16.88
C MET A 294 13.76 12.23 -15.51
N PHE A 295 14.70 11.56 -14.85
CA PHE A 295 15.07 11.89 -13.46
C PHE A 295 16.25 12.85 -13.36
N ASP A 296 17.22 12.76 -14.26
CA ASP A 296 18.36 13.70 -14.26
C ASP A 296 17.99 15.03 -14.92
N GLN A 297 17.39 15.00 -16.12
CA GLN A 297 17.14 16.23 -16.89
C GLN A 297 15.81 16.92 -16.55
N ILE A 298 14.70 16.16 -16.47
CA ILE A 298 13.37 16.76 -16.26
C ILE A 298 13.11 17.04 -14.78
N ILE A 299 13.37 16.07 -13.90
CA ILE A 299 13.08 16.20 -12.46
C ILE A 299 14.26 16.78 -11.68
N ALA A 300 15.49 16.69 -12.20
CA ALA A 300 16.73 17.14 -11.54
C ALA A 300 16.89 16.56 -10.13
N VAL A 301 16.72 15.24 -10.01
CA VAL A 301 16.85 14.51 -8.75
C VAL A 301 18.30 14.48 -8.27
N MET A 302 18.51 14.62 -6.96
CA MET A 302 19.83 14.41 -6.36
C MET A 302 20.14 12.92 -6.26
N TRP A 303 20.99 12.41 -7.13
CA TRP A 303 21.42 11.01 -7.12
C TRP A 303 22.27 10.68 -5.90
N HIS A 304 22.15 9.45 -5.39
CA HIS A 304 23.10 8.96 -4.40
C HIS A 304 24.52 8.90 -4.99
N PRO A 305 25.54 9.50 -4.35
CA PRO A 305 26.91 9.47 -4.86
C PRO A 305 27.42 8.02 -4.89
N SER A 306 28.04 7.64 -6.01
CA SER A 306 28.71 6.34 -6.14
C SER A 306 30.05 6.36 -5.43
N LEU A 307 30.36 5.34 -4.64
CA LEU A 307 31.70 5.16 -4.03
C LEU A 307 32.81 5.00 -5.10
N LEU A 308 32.46 4.55 -6.30
CA LEU A 308 33.40 4.33 -7.42
C LEU A 308 33.75 5.58 -8.23
N PHE A 309 33.00 6.67 -8.12
CA PHE A 309 33.26 7.93 -8.83
C PHE A 309 33.29 9.13 -7.87
N PHE A 310 34.10 8.99 -6.81
CA PHE A 310 34.62 10.15 -6.08
C PHE A 310 35.71 10.85 -6.89
#